data_AF-X1LVL0-F1
#
_entry.id   AF-X1LVL0-F1
#
_cell.length_a   1.000
_cell.length_b   1.000
_cell.length_c   1.000
_cell.angle_alpha   90.00
_cell.angle_beta   90.00
_cell.angle_gamma   90.00
#
_symmetry.space_group_name_H-M   'P 1'
#
loop_
_entity.id
_entity.type
_entity.pdbx_description
1 polymer ?
#
loop_
_entity_poly.entity_id
_entity_poly.type
_entity_poly.pdbx_seq_one_letter_code
_entity_poly.pdbx_strand_id
1 'polypeptide(L)'
;DYLSILKSKKDIEKYIKQTKKVIIIEGWVLEKNLNELKNTLYKKFKELEIVFSDPKENDDIPVALNNNKFVRPFESITELYGIPKYKEFDPTPLFAPFYFIFFGMCLSDAGYGLIIAALSYFALFKFKFEGMIKKFFGLFFLGGLSTFIIGAIMGSWMGDTLNYLPKNILFIRTFLIDTLSLLDPIKDPMPLLLISLSLGVIQVYTGFIIKFIANIKENKIKTGLMDQGSWLLLISGMLLSILANTIGSLAEFKIITKYIIWAGLLFVVITQGRSNKES
;
A
#
# COMPACT_ATOMS: atom_id res chain seq x y z
N ASP A 1 26.87 -4.08 18.82
CA ASP A 1 27.13 -5.31 18.03
C ASP A 1 27.32 -6.58 18.87
N TYR A 2 28.17 -6.63 19.89
CA TYR A 2 28.34 -7.85 20.70
C TYR A 2 27.05 -8.33 21.40
N LEU A 3 26.31 -7.41 22.03
CA LEU A 3 25.08 -7.74 22.76
C LEU A 3 23.93 -8.19 21.84
N SER A 4 23.84 -7.64 20.61
CA SER A 4 22.83 -8.07 19.63
C SER A 4 23.12 -9.47 19.09
N ILE A 5 24.39 -9.83 18.92
CA ILE A 5 24.82 -11.20 18.55
C ILE A 5 24.49 -12.19 19.67
N LEU A 6 24.76 -11.86 20.93
CA LEU A 6 24.42 -12.72 22.07
C LEU A 6 22.91 -12.94 22.22
N LYS A 7 22.12 -11.88 22.03
CA LYS A 7 20.65 -11.97 22.04
C LYS A 7 20.16 -12.90 20.92
N SER A 8 20.68 -12.72 19.70
CA SER A 8 20.33 -13.57 18.55
C SER A 8 20.67 -15.04 18.80
N LYS A 9 21.82 -15.34 19.43
CA LYS A 9 22.19 -16.71 19.81
C LYS A 9 21.19 -17.34 20.79
N LYS A 10 20.79 -16.60 21.84
CA LYS A 10 19.78 -17.07 22.80
C LYS A 10 18.40 -17.25 22.19
N ASP A 11 18.02 -16.40 21.23
CA ASP A 11 16.74 -16.54 20.54
C ASP A 11 16.73 -17.78 19.63
N ILE A 12 17.88 -18.15 19.06
CA ILE A 12 18.05 -19.36 18.24
C ILE A 12 18.04 -20.63 19.11
N GLU A 13 18.54 -20.60 20.36
CA GLU A 13 18.51 -21.76 21.27
C GLU A 13 17.10 -22.36 21.43
N LYS A 14 16.04 -21.55 21.29
CA LYS A 14 14.64 -22.01 21.34
C LYS A 14 14.27 -22.98 20.20
N TYR A 15 14.97 -22.90 19.08
CA TYR A 15 14.74 -23.72 17.88
C TYR A 15 15.75 -24.88 17.75
N ILE A 16 16.65 -25.02 18.74
CA ILE A 16 17.65 -26.07 18.79
C ILE A 16 17.23 -27.11 19.81
N LYS A 17 17.02 -28.35 19.36
CA LYS A 17 16.87 -29.51 20.25
C LYS A 17 18.17 -30.29 20.25
N GLN A 18 18.79 -30.46 21.40
CA GLN A 18 20.08 -31.15 21.51
C GLN A 18 19.95 -32.43 22.34
N THR A 19 20.52 -33.51 21.83
CA THR A 19 20.82 -34.74 22.57
C THR A 19 22.33 -34.87 22.75
N LYS A 20 22.81 -35.89 23.49
CA LYS A 20 24.25 -36.13 23.71
C LYS A 20 25.06 -36.37 22.43
N LYS A 21 24.40 -36.73 21.31
CA LYS A 21 25.07 -37.11 20.05
C LYS A 21 24.55 -36.34 18.83
N VAL A 22 23.35 -35.77 18.88
CA VAL A 22 22.70 -35.13 17.72
C VAL A 22 22.14 -33.77 18.13
N ILE A 23 22.34 -32.78 17.26
CA ILE A 23 21.73 -31.46 17.34
C ILE A 23 20.71 -31.37 16.20
N ILE A 24 19.46 -31.07 16.55
CA ILE A 24 18.36 -30.85 15.60
C ILE A 24 18.08 -29.36 15.58
N ILE A 25 18.06 -28.78 14.37
CA ILE A 25 17.75 -27.38 14.14
C ILE A 25 16.54 -27.34 13.21
N GLU A 26 15.44 -26.79 13.70
CA GLU A 26 14.21 -26.59 12.93
C GLU A 26 14.11 -25.11 12.53
N GLY A 27 13.70 -24.83 11.29
CA GLY A 27 13.60 -23.46 10.81
C GLY A 27 12.94 -23.34 9.44
N TRP A 28 12.59 -22.11 9.09
CA TRP A 28 11.91 -21.78 7.84
C TRP A 28 12.91 -21.28 6.79
N VAL A 29 12.73 -21.75 5.56
CA VAL A 29 13.52 -21.32 4.40
C VAL A 29 12.61 -21.09 3.22
N LEU A 30 12.92 -20.07 2.42
CA LEU A 30 12.21 -19.83 1.17
C LEU A 30 12.57 -20.92 0.16
N GLU A 31 11.57 -21.41 -0.57
CA GLU A 31 11.74 -22.47 -1.57
C GLU A 31 12.88 -22.16 -2.57
N LYS A 32 12.98 -20.92 -3.01
CA LYS A 32 14.03 -20.44 -3.93
C LYS A 32 15.45 -20.58 -3.37
N ASN A 33 15.63 -20.63 -2.06
CA ASN A 33 16.92 -20.72 -1.38
C ASN A 33 17.27 -22.15 -0.93
N LEU A 34 16.40 -23.14 -1.17
CA LEU A 34 16.61 -24.54 -0.74
C LEU A 34 17.94 -25.10 -1.27
N ASN A 35 18.19 -24.93 -2.56
CA ASN A 35 19.38 -25.47 -3.21
C ASN A 35 20.67 -24.78 -2.74
N GLU A 36 20.62 -23.47 -2.55
CA GLU A 36 21.74 -22.68 -2.04
C GLU A 36 22.11 -23.08 -0.61
N LEU A 37 21.10 -23.24 0.25
CA LEU A 37 21.27 -23.68 1.63
C LEU A 37 21.87 -25.08 1.68
N LYS A 38 21.29 -26.02 0.92
CA LYS A 38 21.75 -27.41 0.82
C LYS A 38 23.22 -27.48 0.43
N ASN A 39 23.61 -26.79 -0.64
CA ASN A 39 24.99 -26.77 -1.14
C ASN A 39 25.96 -26.13 -0.14
N THR A 40 25.55 -25.08 0.55
CA THR A 40 26.39 -24.37 1.52
C THR A 40 26.65 -25.21 2.77
N LEU A 41 25.64 -25.91 3.26
CA LEU A 41 25.75 -26.73 4.46
C LEU A 41 26.55 -28.01 4.21
N TYR A 42 26.30 -28.73 3.10
CA TYR A 42 27.09 -29.93 2.75
C TYR A 42 28.57 -29.63 2.48
N LYS A 43 28.91 -28.42 2.03
CA LYS A 43 30.32 -28.01 1.89
C LYS A 43 31.02 -27.80 3.24
N LYS A 44 30.28 -27.39 4.28
CA LYS A 44 30.84 -27.05 5.59
C LYS A 44 30.81 -28.23 6.57
N PHE A 45 29.81 -29.09 6.49
CA PHE A 45 29.59 -30.18 7.43
C PHE A 45 29.53 -31.52 6.70
N LYS A 46 30.36 -32.48 7.13
CA LYS A 46 30.41 -33.83 6.54
C LYS A 46 29.34 -34.77 7.10
N GLU A 47 28.91 -34.54 8.34
CA GLU A 47 27.91 -35.35 9.05
C GLU A 47 26.64 -34.50 9.24
N LEU A 48 25.85 -34.37 8.17
CA LEU A 48 24.64 -33.56 8.14
C LEU A 48 23.57 -34.26 7.31
N GLU A 49 22.38 -34.38 7.88
CA GLU A 49 21.16 -34.77 7.17
C GLU A 49 20.20 -33.58 7.17
N ILE A 50 19.65 -33.23 6.00
CA ILE A 50 18.67 -32.15 5.85
C ILE A 50 17.38 -32.76 5.33
N VAL A 51 16.30 -32.58 6.08
CA VAL A 51 14.96 -32.98 5.67
C VAL A 51 14.16 -31.72 5.38
N PHE A 52 13.57 -31.65 4.19
CA PHE A 52 12.64 -30.59 3.80
C PHE A 52 11.22 -31.14 3.87
N SER A 53 10.31 -30.36 4.44
CA SER A 53 8.88 -30.66 4.52
C SER A 53 8.08 -29.41 4.20
N ASP A 54 7.00 -29.57 3.45
CA ASP A 54 6.08 -28.47 3.17
C ASP A 54 5.32 -28.05 4.45
N PRO A 55 5.02 -26.74 4.60
CA PRO A 55 4.23 -26.23 5.72
C PRO A 55 2.83 -26.84 5.77
N LYS A 56 2.37 -27.19 6.97
CA LYS A 56 0.98 -27.56 7.23
C LYS A 56 0.14 -26.30 7.48
N GLU A 57 -1.18 -26.41 7.31
CA GLU A 57 -2.09 -25.25 7.44
C GLU A 57 -2.13 -24.61 8.83
N ASN A 58 -1.79 -25.38 9.87
CA ASN A 58 -1.76 -24.91 11.26
C ASN A 58 -0.36 -24.48 11.73
N ASP A 59 0.64 -24.50 10.85
CA ASP A 59 1.98 -24.06 11.22
C ASP A 59 2.02 -22.53 11.25
N ASP A 60 2.77 -21.97 12.22
CA ASP A 60 3.03 -20.53 12.29
C ASP A 60 4.15 -20.16 11.30
N ILE A 61 3.76 -19.97 10.04
CA ILE A 61 4.69 -19.78 8.92
C ILE A 61 5.08 -18.29 8.84
N PRO A 62 6.38 -17.96 8.90
CA PRO A 62 6.83 -16.58 8.77
C PRO A 62 6.57 -16.07 7.35
N VAL A 63 6.08 -14.85 7.26
CA VAL A 63 5.73 -14.21 5.99
C VAL A 63 6.90 -13.41 5.48
N ALA A 64 7.36 -13.75 4.27
CA ALA A 64 8.42 -13.03 3.58
C ALA A 64 7.82 -12.26 2.40
N LEU A 65 7.68 -10.94 2.54
CA LEU A 65 7.26 -10.07 1.46
C LEU A 65 8.38 -9.93 0.42
N ASN A 66 8.04 -10.11 -0.85
CA ASN A 66 8.96 -9.97 -1.97
C ASN A 66 8.44 -8.93 -2.96
N ASN A 67 8.56 -7.66 -2.61
CA ASN A 67 8.10 -6.56 -3.45
C ASN A 67 9.23 -5.87 -4.23
N ASN A 68 8.85 -5.26 -5.36
CA ASN A 68 9.75 -4.49 -6.21
C ASN A 68 10.34 -3.28 -5.46
N LYS A 69 11.47 -2.76 -5.92
CA LYS A 69 12.19 -1.63 -5.28
C LYS A 69 11.32 -0.38 -5.06
N PHE A 70 10.33 -0.14 -5.92
CA PHE A 70 9.38 0.96 -5.79
C PHE A 70 8.25 0.70 -4.79
N VAL A 71 7.85 -0.56 -4.61
CA VAL A 71 6.76 -0.94 -3.70
C VAL A 71 7.27 -1.18 -2.28
N ARG A 72 8.50 -1.69 -2.17
CA ARG A 72 9.15 -2.05 -0.90
C ARG A 72 9.13 -0.96 0.18
N PRO A 73 9.29 0.34 -0.13
CA PRO A 73 9.21 1.37 0.90
C PRO A 73 7.80 1.48 1.52
N PHE A 74 6.75 1.22 0.75
CA PHE A 74 5.36 1.25 1.23
C PHE A 74 5.01 0.07 2.14
N GLU A 75 5.82 -0.99 2.17
CA GLU A 75 5.67 -2.08 3.15
C GLU A 75 5.77 -1.57 4.59
N SER A 76 6.49 -0.46 4.83
CA SER A 76 6.54 0.13 6.18
C SER A 76 5.16 0.53 6.70
N ILE A 77 4.26 0.97 5.83
CA ILE A 77 2.89 1.32 6.21
C ILE A 77 2.07 0.06 6.42
N THR A 78 2.17 -0.92 5.53
CA THR A 78 1.39 -2.16 5.67
C THR A 78 1.80 -2.95 6.91
N GLU A 79 3.09 -3.02 7.23
CA GLU A 79 3.61 -3.64 8.46
C GLU A 79 3.10 -2.98 9.75
N LEU A 80 2.81 -1.67 9.75
CA LEU A 80 2.20 -0.99 10.90
C LEU A 80 0.75 -1.40 11.14
N TYR A 81 0.00 -1.70 10.07
CA TYR A 81 -1.39 -2.17 10.18
C TYR A 81 -1.46 -3.68 10.49
N GLY A 82 -0.44 -4.42 10.09
CA GLY A 82 -0.32 -5.86 10.34
C GLY A 82 0.30 -6.59 9.16
N ILE A 83 1.05 -7.63 9.46
CA ILE A 83 1.63 -8.51 8.43
C ILE A 83 0.48 -9.36 7.87
N PRO A 84 0.31 -9.43 6.52
CA PRO A 84 -0.73 -10.28 5.93
C PRO A 84 -0.47 -11.75 6.29
N LYS A 85 -1.51 -12.58 6.38
CA LYS A 85 -1.29 -14.01 6.62
C LYS A 85 -0.58 -14.66 5.44
N TYR A 86 0.08 -15.79 5.68
CA TYR A 86 0.87 -16.50 4.67
C TYR A 86 0.14 -16.79 3.34
N LYS A 87 -1.16 -17.10 3.40
CA LYS A 87 -1.99 -17.38 2.21
C LYS A 87 -2.77 -16.15 1.71
N GLU A 88 -2.72 -15.03 2.42
CA GLU A 88 -3.43 -13.82 2.04
C GLU A 88 -2.69 -13.03 0.97
N PHE A 89 -3.45 -12.29 0.17
CA PHE A 89 -2.90 -11.41 -0.85
C PHE A 89 -2.22 -10.20 -0.21
N ASP A 90 -0.99 -9.88 -0.63
CA ASP A 90 -0.29 -8.68 -0.15
C ASP A 90 -0.94 -7.40 -0.72
N PRO A 91 -1.53 -6.52 0.12
CA PRO A 91 -2.16 -5.30 -0.36
C PRO A 91 -1.14 -4.23 -0.78
N THR A 92 0.15 -4.36 -0.41
CA THR A 92 1.17 -3.32 -0.58
C THR A 92 1.35 -2.85 -2.03
N PRO A 93 1.43 -3.73 -3.05
CA PRO A 93 1.60 -3.30 -4.44
C PRO A 93 0.44 -2.47 -4.98
N LEU A 94 -0.78 -2.78 -4.52
CA LEU A 94 -1.99 -2.09 -4.97
C LEU A 94 -2.22 -0.80 -4.20
N PHE A 95 -1.80 -0.77 -2.93
CA PHE A 95 -1.83 0.43 -2.09
C PHE A 95 -0.79 1.49 -2.51
N ALA A 96 0.42 1.06 -2.87
CA ALA A 96 1.56 1.91 -3.22
C ALA A 96 1.23 3.06 -4.21
N PRO A 97 0.60 2.82 -5.38
CA PRO A 97 0.32 3.90 -6.34
C PRO A 97 -0.70 4.92 -5.80
N PHE A 98 -1.75 4.47 -5.11
CA PHE A 98 -2.73 5.38 -4.51
C PHE A 98 -2.06 6.22 -3.43
N TYR A 99 -1.31 5.59 -2.52
CA TYR A 99 -0.59 6.31 -1.48
C TYR A 99 0.38 7.34 -2.05
N PHE A 100 1.13 6.97 -3.11
CA PHE A 100 2.00 7.90 -3.81
C PHE A 100 1.23 9.15 -4.25
N ILE A 101 0.10 9.00 -4.94
CA ILE A 101 -0.71 10.13 -5.41
C ILE A 101 -1.31 10.94 -4.25
N PHE A 102 -1.93 10.28 -3.26
CA PHE A 102 -2.55 10.98 -2.12
C PHE A 102 -1.53 11.74 -1.28
N PHE A 103 -0.37 11.17 -1.02
CA PHE A 103 0.69 11.84 -0.28
C PHE A 103 1.12 13.14 -0.99
N GLY A 104 1.26 13.08 -2.32
CA GLY A 104 1.60 14.25 -3.12
C GLY A 104 0.48 15.31 -3.12
N MET A 105 -0.79 14.91 -3.22
CA MET A 105 -1.94 15.84 -3.16
C MET A 105 -2.12 16.49 -1.79
N CYS A 106 -1.83 15.78 -0.69
CA CYS A 106 -1.99 16.34 0.66
C CYS A 106 -0.98 17.45 0.97
N LEU A 107 0.28 17.28 0.56
CA LEU A 107 1.33 18.26 0.83
C LEU A 107 1.42 19.32 -0.29
N SER A 108 1.22 18.92 -1.55
CA SER A 108 1.02 19.78 -2.73
C SER A 108 1.95 21.01 -2.82
N ASP A 109 3.23 20.86 -2.47
CA ASP A 109 4.23 21.92 -2.57
C ASP A 109 5.53 21.36 -3.14
N ALA A 110 5.93 21.88 -4.29
CA ALA A 110 7.09 21.39 -5.02
C ALA A 110 8.39 21.57 -4.23
N GLY A 111 8.56 22.71 -3.54
CA GLY A 111 9.81 23.00 -2.84
C GLY A 111 9.96 22.18 -1.57
N TYR A 112 8.89 22.03 -0.78
CA TYR A 112 8.92 21.11 0.36
C TYR A 112 9.11 19.66 -0.07
N GLY A 113 8.45 19.23 -1.16
CA GLY A 113 8.62 17.90 -1.73
C GLY A 113 10.06 17.60 -2.12
N LEU A 114 10.74 18.55 -2.77
CA LEU A 114 12.14 18.42 -3.17
C LEU A 114 13.07 18.36 -1.95
N ILE A 115 12.86 19.20 -0.93
CA ILE A 115 13.65 19.17 0.31
C ILE A 115 13.51 17.81 1.01
N ILE A 116 12.28 17.31 1.15
CA ILE A 116 12.00 16.00 1.77
C ILE A 116 12.68 14.88 0.99
N ALA A 117 12.58 14.90 -0.35
CA ALA A 117 13.22 13.91 -1.19
C ALA A 117 14.76 13.97 -1.06
N ALA A 118 15.36 15.17 -1.11
CA ALA A 118 16.80 15.35 -1.00
C ALA A 118 17.34 14.92 0.37
N LEU A 119 16.69 15.31 1.46
CA LEU A 119 17.08 14.91 2.81
C LEU A 119 16.94 13.40 3.02
N SER A 120 15.85 12.80 2.53
CA SER A 120 15.62 11.37 2.64
C SER A 120 16.64 10.56 1.82
N TYR A 121 16.96 11.02 0.61
CA TYR A 121 18.00 10.41 -0.22
C TYR A 121 19.38 10.52 0.42
N PHE A 122 19.72 11.70 0.93
CA PHE A 122 20.99 11.92 1.64
C PHE A 122 21.10 11.04 2.89
N ALA A 123 20.01 10.90 3.65
CA ALA A 123 19.98 10.03 4.82
C ALA A 123 20.18 8.56 4.45
N LEU A 124 19.53 8.07 3.39
CA LEU A 124 19.72 6.71 2.88
C LEU A 124 21.14 6.44 2.35
N PHE A 125 21.79 7.45 1.79
CA PHE A 125 23.14 7.34 1.27
C PHE A 125 24.19 7.38 2.39
N LYS A 126 24.02 8.28 3.36
CA LYS A 126 24.98 8.50 4.44
C LYS A 126 24.86 7.50 5.59
N PHE A 127 23.64 7.08 5.91
CA PHE A 127 23.39 6.17 7.03
C PHE A 127 23.01 4.77 6.53
N LYS A 128 23.66 3.74 7.09
CA LYS A 128 23.32 2.34 6.85
C LYS A 128 22.11 1.94 7.69
N PHE A 129 20.94 2.47 7.35
CA PHE A 129 19.70 2.06 8.01
C PHE A 129 19.37 0.60 7.66
N GLU A 130 18.95 -0.17 8.66
CA GLU A 130 18.52 -1.56 8.53
C GLU A 130 17.02 -1.69 8.83
N GLY A 131 16.40 -2.72 8.25
CA GLY A 131 15.00 -3.06 8.50
C GLY A 131 14.00 -1.95 8.16
N MET A 132 13.07 -1.71 9.08
CA MET A 132 11.92 -0.80 8.93
C MET A 132 12.33 0.67 8.71
N ILE A 133 13.40 1.13 9.36
CA ILE A 133 13.87 2.53 9.25
C ILE A 133 14.26 2.85 7.80
N LYS A 134 14.93 1.92 7.12
CA LYS A 134 15.29 2.07 5.70
C LYS A 134 14.05 2.20 4.82
N LYS A 135 13.00 1.42 5.10
CA LYS A 135 11.73 1.47 4.36
C LYS A 135 11.04 2.83 4.56
N PHE A 136 11.03 3.37 5.78
CA PHE A 136 10.47 4.70 6.07
C PHE A 136 11.17 5.82 5.31
N PHE A 137 12.52 5.87 5.31
CA PHE A 137 13.23 6.88 4.52
C PHE A 137 13.02 6.71 3.01
N GLY A 138 12.89 5.46 2.53
CA GLY A 138 12.48 5.20 1.15
C GLY A 138 11.08 5.73 0.85
N LEU A 139 10.15 5.63 1.81
CA LEU A 139 8.79 6.14 1.69
C LEU A 139 8.78 7.66 1.65
N PHE A 140 9.54 8.34 2.50
CA PHE A 140 9.68 9.79 2.44
C PHE A 140 10.35 10.26 1.15
N PHE A 141 11.31 9.51 0.62
CA PHE A 141 11.91 9.81 -0.68
C PHE A 141 10.87 9.76 -1.81
N LEU A 142 10.12 8.66 -1.92
CA LEU A 142 9.07 8.52 -2.94
C LEU A 142 7.91 9.49 -2.71
N GLY A 143 7.50 9.69 -1.46
CA GLY A 143 6.47 10.66 -1.07
C GLY A 143 6.88 12.09 -1.44
N GLY A 144 8.11 12.50 -1.11
CA GLY A 144 8.65 13.80 -1.49
C GLY A 144 8.73 14.00 -3.00
N LEU A 145 9.09 12.95 -3.76
CA LEU A 145 9.04 12.99 -5.22
C LEU A 145 7.61 13.15 -5.75
N SER A 146 6.64 12.48 -5.15
CA SER A 146 5.22 12.66 -5.50
C SER A 146 4.75 14.09 -5.22
N THR A 147 5.06 14.61 -4.04
CA THR A 147 4.74 16.01 -3.69
C THR A 147 5.42 16.99 -4.64
N PHE A 148 6.65 16.72 -5.06
CA PHE A 148 7.32 17.53 -6.07
C PHE A 148 6.55 17.55 -7.39
N ILE A 149 6.15 16.38 -7.89
CA ILE A 149 5.40 16.26 -9.16
C ILE A 149 4.05 16.95 -9.06
N ILE A 150 3.27 16.65 -8.02
CA ILE A 150 1.91 17.19 -7.86
C ILE A 150 1.93 18.68 -7.50
N GLY A 151 2.84 19.10 -6.62
CA GLY A 151 3.05 20.51 -6.29
C GLY A 151 3.46 21.33 -7.51
N ALA A 152 4.27 20.77 -8.41
CA ALA A 152 4.63 21.41 -9.67
C ALA A 152 3.40 21.54 -10.60
N ILE A 153 2.56 20.49 -10.72
CA ILE A 153 1.28 20.52 -11.46
C ILE A 153 0.29 21.53 -10.87
N MET A 154 0.35 21.76 -9.56
CA MET A 154 -0.53 22.71 -8.87
C MET A 154 0.07 24.12 -8.79
N GLY A 155 1.23 24.35 -9.43
CA GLY A 155 1.90 25.65 -9.46
C GLY A 155 2.45 26.12 -8.11
N SER A 156 2.46 25.28 -7.08
CA SER A 156 2.83 25.64 -5.71
C SER A 156 4.32 25.41 -5.45
N TRP A 157 5.06 26.50 -5.30
CA TRP A 157 6.51 26.49 -5.02
C TRP A 157 6.80 27.26 -3.73
N MET A 158 7.01 26.52 -2.62
CA MET A 158 7.32 27.10 -1.30
C MET A 158 6.38 28.26 -0.95
N GLY A 159 5.08 28.02 -1.01
CA GLY A 159 4.03 29.00 -0.65
C GLY A 159 4.22 30.41 -1.24
N ASP A 160 4.40 30.52 -2.57
CA ASP A 160 4.56 31.78 -3.33
C ASP A 160 5.91 32.50 -3.24
N THR A 161 6.95 31.89 -2.65
CA THR A 161 8.30 32.49 -2.64
C THR A 161 8.91 32.67 -4.04
N LEU A 162 8.44 31.93 -5.04
CA LEU A 162 8.86 32.10 -6.44
C LEU A 162 8.39 33.43 -7.06
N ASN A 163 7.33 34.06 -6.53
CA ASN A 163 6.87 35.38 -6.97
C ASN A 163 7.81 36.52 -6.53
N TYR A 164 8.67 36.27 -5.53
CA TYR A 164 9.67 37.21 -5.03
C TYR A 164 11.08 36.96 -5.61
N LEU A 165 11.25 35.99 -6.52
CA LEU A 165 12.53 35.66 -7.12
C LEU A 165 12.99 36.75 -8.11
N PRO A 166 14.30 37.05 -8.22
CA PRO A 166 14.81 38.07 -9.13
C PRO A 166 14.45 37.76 -10.60
N LYS A 167 14.14 38.80 -11.38
CA LYS A 167 13.75 38.74 -12.81
C LYS A 167 14.72 37.97 -13.73
N ASN A 168 15.91 37.60 -13.24
CA ASN A 168 16.98 36.97 -14.00
C ASN A 168 16.74 35.47 -14.28
N ILE A 169 15.71 34.86 -13.67
CA ILE A 169 15.34 33.44 -13.82
C ILE A 169 14.01 33.28 -14.60
N LEU A 170 13.69 34.25 -15.48
CA LEU A 170 12.43 34.33 -16.23
C LEU A 170 12.09 33.04 -17.03
N PHE A 171 13.09 32.31 -17.53
CA PHE A 171 12.88 31.08 -18.31
C PHE A 171 12.30 29.92 -17.46
N ILE A 172 12.83 29.72 -16.25
CA ILE A 172 12.32 28.71 -15.31
C ILE A 172 10.95 29.16 -14.78
N ARG A 173 10.75 30.47 -14.59
CA ARG A 173 9.47 31.06 -14.21
C ARG A 173 8.37 30.77 -15.24
N THR A 174 8.59 31.09 -16.52
CA THR A 174 7.59 30.87 -17.59
C THR A 174 7.33 29.38 -17.84
N PHE A 175 8.36 28.53 -17.75
CA PHE A 175 8.19 27.10 -17.97
C PHE A 175 7.47 26.39 -16.81
N LEU A 176 7.77 26.74 -15.54
CA LEU A 176 7.17 26.09 -14.37
C LEU A 176 5.82 26.68 -13.95
N ILE A 177 5.56 27.97 -14.17
CA ILE A 177 4.33 28.63 -13.73
C ILE A 177 3.29 28.67 -14.86
N ASP A 178 3.64 29.12 -16.07
CA ASP A 178 2.65 29.33 -17.14
C ASP A 178 2.28 28.05 -17.90
N THR A 179 3.14 27.02 -17.91
CA THR A 179 2.86 25.73 -18.59
C THR A 179 2.31 24.66 -17.64
N LEU A 180 2.60 24.77 -16.34
CA LEU A 180 2.30 23.72 -15.37
C LEU A 180 1.21 24.08 -14.36
N SER A 181 0.91 25.37 -14.12
CA SER A 181 -0.22 25.77 -13.26
C SER A 181 -1.57 25.64 -13.98
N LEU A 182 -2.00 24.39 -14.17
CA LEU A 182 -3.33 24.07 -14.70
C LEU A 182 -4.41 24.01 -13.61
N LEU A 183 -4.00 23.96 -12.34
CA LEU A 183 -4.87 23.95 -11.16
C LEU A 183 -4.22 24.79 -10.05
N ASP A 184 -4.53 26.07 -9.96
CA ASP A 184 -4.23 26.87 -8.77
C ASP A 184 -5.28 26.54 -7.68
N PRO A 185 -4.97 25.74 -6.65
CA PRO A 185 -5.92 25.42 -5.58
C PRO A 185 -6.37 26.65 -4.78
N ILE A 186 -5.61 27.75 -4.88
CA ILE A 186 -5.89 29.04 -4.23
C ILE A 186 -6.98 29.81 -4.99
N LYS A 187 -7.08 29.64 -6.32
CA LYS A 187 -8.08 30.35 -7.14
C LYS A 187 -9.37 29.53 -7.30
N ASP A 188 -9.25 28.22 -7.44
CA ASP A 188 -10.40 27.32 -7.57
C ASP A 188 -10.15 26.00 -6.81
N PRO A 189 -10.69 25.84 -5.59
CA PRO A 189 -10.59 24.58 -4.84
C PRO A 189 -11.51 23.48 -5.40
N MET A 190 -12.51 23.85 -6.21
CA MET A 190 -13.53 22.92 -6.71
C MET A 190 -12.96 21.79 -7.59
N PRO A 191 -12.07 22.04 -8.57
CA PRO A 191 -11.47 20.97 -9.37
C PRO A 191 -10.60 20.00 -8.55
N LEU A 192 -9.84 20.50 -7.56
CA LEU A 192 -9.05 19.65 -6.67
C LEU A 192 -9.95 18.74 -5.81
N LEU A 193 -11.05 19.29 -5.29
CA LEU A 193 -12.03 18.53 -4.54
C LEU A 193 -12.66 17.43 -5.41
N LEU A 194 -13.01 17.74 -6.65
CA LEU A 194 -13.58 16.75 -7.57
C LEU A 194 -12.58 15.65 -7.93
N ILE A 195 -11.31 15.98 -8.15
CA ILE A 195 -10.23 15.01 -8.43
C ILE A 195 -9.99 14.10 -7.22
N SER A 196 -9.86 14.68 -6.01
CA SER A 196 -9.62 13.90 -4.79
C SER A 196 -10.78 12.97 -4.46
N LEU A 197 -12.03 13.42 -4.61
CA LEU A 197 -13.22 12.59 -4.45
C LEU A 197 -13.25 11.46 -5.49
N SER A 198 -12.97 11.77 -6.76
CA SER A 198 -12.96 10.78 -7.84
C SER A 198 -11.89 9.71 -7.62
N LEU A 199 -10.68 10.11 -7.22
CA LEU A 199 -9.60 9.18 -6.87
C LEU A 199 -9.96 8.32 -5.66
N GLY A 200 -10.59 8.89 -4.63
CA GLY A 200 -11.06 8.16 -3.46
C GLY A 200 -12.09 7.09 -3.83
N VAL A 201 -13.04 7.44 -4.70
CA VAL A 201 -14.02 6.49 -5.24
C VAL A 201 -13.32 5.35 -5.98
N ILE A 202 -12.40 5.65 -6.89
CA ILE A 202 -11.64 4.63 -7.65
C ILE A 202 -10.86 3.71 -6.71
N GLN A 203 -10.25 4.25 -5.64
CA GLN A 203 -9.52 3.47 -4.65
C GLN A 203 -10.45 2.49 -3.92
N VAL A 204 -11.64 2.95 -3.51
CA VAL A 204 -12.64 2.10 -2.84
C VAL A 204 -13.10 0.97 -3.78
N TYR A 205 -13.44 1.28 -5.04
CA TYR A 205 -13.80 0.26 -6.04
C TYR A 205 -12.69 -0.77 -6.22
N THR A 206 -11.45 -0.31 -6.34
CA THR A 206 -10.28 -1.17 -6.49
C THR A 206 -10.17 -2.14 -5.30
N GLY A 207 -10.33 -1.65 -4.06
CA GLY A 207 -10.33 -2.47 -2.85
C GLY A 207 -11.38 -3.58 -2.87
N PHE A 208 -12.62 -3.25 -3.24
CA PHE A 208 -13.70 -4.24 -3.34
C PHE A 208 -13.47 -5.27 -4.45
N ILE A 209 -12.96 -4.86 -5.61
CA ILE A 209 -12.63 -5.75 -6.72
C ILE A 209 -11.56 -6.76 -6.30
N ILE A 210 -10.51 -6.32 -5.59
CA ILE A 210 -9.45 -7.21 -5.10
C ILE A 210 -10.03 -8.23 -4.11
N LYS A 211 -10.85 -7.78 -3.16
CA LYS A 211 -11.49 -8.66 -2.18
C LYS A 211 -12.41 -9.68 -2.86
N PHE A 212 -13.08 -9.29 -3.94
CA PHE A 212 -13.89 -10.18 -4.76
C PHE A 212 -13.03 -11.23 -5.49
N ILE A 213 -11.91 -10.82 -6.11
CA ILE A 213 -10.96 -11.73 -6.77
C ILE A 213 -10.37 -12.72 -5.77
N ALA A 214 -10.01 -12.27 -4.55
CA ALA A 214 -9.51 -13.13 -3.49
C ALA A 214 -10.55 -14.20 -3.09
N ASN A 215 -11.82 -13.81 -2.91
CA ASN A 215 -12.91 -14.73 -2.59
C ASN A 215 -13.20 -15.76 -3.71
N ILE A 216 -13.05 -15.36 -4.98
CA ILE A 216 -13.15 -16.29 -6.11
C ILE A 216 -12.02 -17.32 -6.07
N LYS A 217 -10.79 -16.88 -5.77
CA LYS A 217 -9.62 -17.76 -5.69
C LYS A 217 -9.74 -18.81 -4.57
N GLU A 218 -10.51 -18.50 -3.51
CA GLU A 218 -10.85 -19.43 -2.44
C GLU A 218 -12.09 -20.32 -2.74
N ASN A 219 -12.62 -20.30 -3.96
CA ASN A 219 -13.86 -21.00 -4.35
C ASN A 219 -15.13 -20.57 -3.58
N LYS A 220 -15.11 -19.44 -2.88
CA LYS A 220 -16.25 -18.89 -2.11
C LYS A 220 -17.02 -17.85 -2.93
N ILE A 221 -17.43 -18.23 -4.14
CA ILE A 221 -18.04 -17.30 -5.12
C ILE A 221 -19.36 -16.69 -4.61
N LYS A 222 -20.20 -17.50 -3.94
CA LYS A 222 -21.48 -17.02 -3.40
C LYS A 222 -21.28 -15.97 -2.31
N THR A 223 -20.33 -16.19 -1.40
CA THR A 223 -19.95 -15.23 -0.36
C THR A 223 -19.33 -13.98 -0.97
N GLY A 224 -18.46 -14.14 -1.98
CA GLY A 224 -17.89 -13.04 -2.76
C GLY A 224 -18.92 -12.12 -3.41
N LEU A 225 -19.91 -12.70 -4.08
CA LEU A 225 -20.90 -11.91 -4.81
C LEU A 225 -21.91 -11.28 -3.87
N MET A 226 -22.27 -11.98 -2.79
CA MET A 226 -23.18 -11.46 -1.78
C MET A 226 -22.54 -10.34 -0.95
N ASP A 227 -21.35 -10.52 -0.38
CA ASP A 227 -20.78 -9.51 0.50
C ASP A 227 -20.21 -8.32 -0.27
N GLN A 228 -19.31 -8.55 -1.24
CA GLN A 228 -18.65 -7.48 -1.98
C GLN A 228 -19.56 -6.85 -3.03
N GLY A 229 -20.41 -7.65 -3.68
CA GLY A 229 -21.39 -7.15 -4.65
C GLY A 229 -22.43 -6.23 -4.02
N SER A 230 -22.89 -6.53 -2.80
CA SER A 230 -23.81 -5.64 -2.05
C SER A 230 -23.20 -4.26 -1.84
N TRP A 231 -21.95 -4.20 -1.38
CA TRP A 231 -21.27 -2.94 -1.12
C TRP A 231 -20.98 -2.15 -2.39
N LEU A 232 -20.55 -2.82 -3.46
CA LEU A 232 -20.36 -2.18 -4.76
C LEU A 232 -21.67 -1.59 -5.32
N LEU A 233 -22.78 -2.31 -5.20
CA LEU A 233 -24.11 -1.83 -5.58
C LEU A 233 -24.56 -0.63 -4.74
N LEU A 234 -24.31 -0.66 -3.43
CA LEU A 234 -24.65 0.46 -2.54
C LEU A 234 -23.83 1.70 -2.88
N ILE A 235 -22.51 1.57 -3.02
CA ILE A 235 -21.60 2.68 -3.31
C ILE A 235 -21.89 3.28 -4.70
N SER A 236 -22.12 2.43 -5.71
CA SER A 236 -22.54 2.89 -7.04
C SER A 236 -23.89 3.60 -7.01
N GLY A 237 -24.86 3.10 -6.24
CA GLY A 237 -26.15 3.75 -6.03
C GLY A 237 -26.03 5.13 -5.37
N MET A 238 -25.18 5.27 -4.35
CA MET A 238 -24.94 6.57 -3.70
C MET A 238 -24.28 7.59 -4.65
N LEU A 239 -23.27 7.16 -5.42
CA LEU A 239 -22.60 8.02 -6.40
C LEU A 239 -23.54 8.51 -7.51
N LEU A 240 -24.33 7.60 -8.06
CA LEU A 240 -25.34 7.93 -9.06
C LEU A 240 -26.37 8.94 -8.53
N SER A 241 -26.71 8.87 -7.23
CA SER A 241 -27.69 9.78 -6.61
C SER A 241 -27.14 11.20 -6.50
N ILE A 242 -25.86 11.32 -6.14
CA ILE A 242 -25.17 12.61 -6.07
C ILE A 242 -25.11 13.23 -7.47
N LEU A 243 -24.73 12.46 -8.49
CA LEU A 243 -24.64 12.91 -9.88
C LEU A 243 -26.01 13.30 -10.48
N ALA A 244 -27.06 12.53 -10.17
CA ALA A 244 -28.42 12.82 -10.62
C ALA A 244 -29.01 14.08 -9.97
N ASN A 245 -28.50 14.50 -8.81
CA ASN A 245 -28.92 15.73 -8.15
C ASN A 245 -28.16 16.97 -8.63
N THR A 246 -26.91 16.82 -9.08
CA THR A 246 -26.09 17.94 -9.57
C THR A 246 -26.35 18.26 -11.05
N ILE A 247 -26.65 17.26 -11.87
CA ILE A 247 -26.92 17.41 -13.30
C ILE A 247 -28.44 17.37 -13.49
N GLY A 248 -29.08 18.55 -13.55
CA GLY A 248 -30.54 18.70 -13.65
C GLY A 248 -31.23 18.01 -14.84
N SER A 249 -30.47 17.52 -15.82
CA SER A 249 -30.94 16.78 -17.00
C SER A 249 -31.27 15.30 -16.73
N LEU A 250 -31.02 14.77 -15.53
CA LEU A 250 -31.18 13.34 -15.18
C LEU A 250 -32.37 13.08 -14.22
N ALA A 251 -33.41 13.93 -14.24
CA ALA A 251 -34.54 13.82 -13.32
C ALA A 251 -35.24 12.44 -13.31
N GLU A 252 -35.29 11.75 -14.44
CA GLU A 252 -35.86 10.39 -14.55
C GLU A 252 -35.02 9.32 -13.84
N PHE A 253 -33.70 9.53 -13.70
CA PHE A 253 -32.80 8.61 -12.99
C PHE A 253 -32.87 8.73 -11.46
N LYS A 254 -33.49 9.79 -10.91
CA LYS A 254 -33.63 9.95 -9.45
C LYS A 254 -34.46 8.82 -8.82
N ILE A 255 -35.48 8.36 -9.52
CA ILE A 255 -36.37 7.29 -9.06
C ILE A 255 -35.65 5.94 -9.10
N ILE A 256 -35.01 5.63 -10.23
CA ILE A 256 -34.23 4.39 -10.44
C ILE A 256 -33.09 4.27 -9.41
N THR A 257 -32.39 5.37 -9.16
CA THR A 257 -31.27 5.39 -8.20
C THR A 257 -31.73 5.16 -6.76
N LYS A 258 -32.91 5.69 -6.37
CA LYS A 258 -33.50 5.41 -5.05
C LYS A 258 -33.80 3.92 -4.89
N TYR A 259 -34.33 3.25 -5.92
CA TYR A 259 -34.55 1.80 -5.88
C TYR A 259 -33.25 0.99 -5.82
N ILE A 260 -32.18 1.42 -6.52
CA ILE A 260 -30.86 0.78 -6.44
C ILE A 260 -30.27 0.89 -5.03
N ILE A 261 -30.40 2.05 -4.36
CA ILE A 261 -29.93 2.25 -2.98
C ILE A 261 -30.73 1.37 -2.00
N TRP A 262 -32.06 1.32 -2.13
CA TRP A 262 -32.89 0.47 -1.27
C TRP A 262 -32.63 -1.02 -1.51
N ALA A 263 -32.43 -1.44 -2.76
CA ALA A 263 -32.03 -2.80 -3.10
C ALA A 263 -30.65 -3.15 -2.52
N GLY A 264 -29.68 -2.24 -2.64
CA GLY A 264 -28.35 -2.38 -2.05
C GLY A 264 -28.38 -2.47 -0.53
N LEU A 265 -29.14 -1.62 0.15
CA LEU A 265 -29.34 -1.66 1.60
C LEU A 265 -29.99 -2.97 2.06
N LEU A 266 -31.04 -3.44 1.37
CA LEU A 266 -31.67 -4.73 1.64
C LEU A 266 -30.67 -5.89 1.45
N PHE A 267 -29.87 -5.86 0.40
CA PHE A 267 -28.84 -6.88 0.15
C PHE A 267 -27.75 -6.88 1.23
N VAL A 268 -27.29 -5.69 1.68
CA VAL A 268 -26.32 -5.57 2.79
C VAL A 268 -26.90 -6.11 4.10
N VAL A 269 -28.15 -5.80 4.42
CA VAL A 269 -28.79 -6.28 5.66
C VAL A 269 -28.96 -7.81 5.65
N ILE A 270 -29.33 -8.39 4.50
CA ILE A 270 -29.48 -9.84 4.35
C ILE A 270 -28.12 -10.56 4.43
N THR A 271 -27.05 -9.94 3.91
CA THR A 271 -25.71 -10.54 3.88
C THR A 271 -24.98 -10.42 5.22
N GLN A 272 -25.04 -9.26 5.88
CA GLN A 272 -24.51 -9.08 7.24
C GLN A 272 -25.26 -9.93 8.27
N GLY A 273 -26.54 -10.24 8.05
CA GLY A 273 -27.29 -11.18 8.88
C GLY A 273 -26.77 -12.62 8.86
N ARG A 274 -25.95 -12.99 7.86
CA ARG A 274 -25.30 -14.31 7.76
C ARG A 274 -23.89 -14.34 8.35
N SER A 275 -23.10 -13.27 8.21
CA SER A 275 -21.72 -13.26 8.73
C SER A 275 -21.65 -13.37 10.27
N ASN A 276 -22.69 -12.90 10.98
CA ASN A 276 -22.78 -13.01 12.45
C ASN A 276 -23.27 -14.39 12.95
N LYS A 277 -23.61 -15.32 12.06
CA LYS A 277 -24.00 -16.69 12.45
C LYS A 277 -22.84 -17.69 12.38
N GLU A 278 -21.73 -17.31 11.76
CA GLU A 278 -20.54 -18.16 11.61
C GLU A 278 -19.33 -17.66 12.43
N SER A 279 -19.52 -16.67 13.32
CA SER A 279 -18.53 -16.23 14.31
C SER A 279 -18.75 -16.87 15.69
#